data_AF-X1RV02-F1
#
_entry.id   AF-X1RV02-F1
#
_cell.length_a   1.000
_cell.length_b   1.000
_cell.length_c   1.000
_cell.angle_alpha   90.00
_cell.angle_beta   90.00
_cell.angle_gamma   90.00
#
_symmetry.space_group_name_H-M   'P 1'
#
loop_
_entity.id
_entity.type
_entity.pdbx_description
1 polymer ?
#
loop_
_entity_poly.entity_id
_entity_poly.type
_entity_poly.pdbx_seq_one_letter_code
_entity_poly.pdbx_strand_id
1 'polypeptide(L)' 'MKKENSNKIVLEVKSLKKYFPIEKGFWKKITGYIKAVDNLNFYIRDMLDGP' A
#
# COMPACT_ATOMS: atom_id res chain seq x y z
N MET A 1 -35.67 5.60 -6.58
CA MET A 1 -34.64 5.41 -5.55
C MET A 1 -33.29 5.76 -6.16
N LYS A 2 -32.50 6.63 -5.54
CA LYS A 2 -31.22 7.11 -6.10
C LYS A 2 -30.23 5.94 -6.21
N LYS A 3 -29.76 5.65 -7.42
CA LYS A 3 -28.52 4.90 -7.64
C LYS A 3 -27.37 5.89 -7.42
N GLU A 4 -26.77 5.89 -6.25
CA GLU A 4 -25.47 6.54 -6.07
C GLU A 4 -24.42 5.55 -6.59
N ASN A 5 -23.94 5.78 -7.82
CA ASN A 5 -22.72 5.14 -8.33
C ASN A 5 -21.55 5.76 -7.57
N SER A 6 -21.33 5.28 -6.36
CA SER A 6 -20.45 5.91 -5.40
C SER A 6 -19.04 5.40 -5.62
N ASN A 7 -18.25 6.20 -6.35
CA ASN A 7 -16.77 6.20 -6.38
C ASN A 7 -16.19 6.47 -4.98
N LYS A 8 -16.62 5.69 -4.00
CA LYS A 8 -16.37 5.87 -2.60
C LYS A 8 -14.99 5.31 -2.34
N ILE A 9 -14.06 6.22 -2.10
CA ILE A 9 -12.75 5.87 -1.58
C ILE A 9 -12.97 5.36 -0.15
N VAL A 10 -12.60 4.10 0.09
CA VAL A 10 -12.69 3.47 1.41
C VAL A 10 -11.40 3.62 2.20
N LEU A 11 -10.27 3.78 1.51
CA LEU A 11 -8.97 4.06 2.10
C LEU A 11 -8.17 4.96 1.16
N GLU A 12 -7.61 6.04 1.69
CA GLU A 12 -6.62 6.88 1.00
C GLU A 12 -5.30 6.83 1.77
N VAL A 13 -4.20 6.54 1.09
CA VAL A 13 -2.85 6.53 1.64
C VAL A 13 -1.99 7.54 0.90
N LYS A 14 -1.35 8.43 1.64
CA LYS A 14 -0.44 9.45 1.10
C LYS A 14 0.98 9.24 1.60
N SER A 15 1.94 9.51 0.73
CA SER A 15 3.38 9.49 0.98
C SER A 15 3.87 8.21 1.66
N LEU A 16 3.36 7.05 1.25
CA LEU A 16 3.77 5.75 1.79
C LEU A 16 5.28 5.56 1.58
N LYS A 17 5.97 5.24 2.68
CA LYS A 17 7.35 4.80 2.70
C LYS A 17 7.41 3.38 3.24
N LYS A 18 8.08 2.48 2.53
CA LYS A 18 8.28 1.09 2.97
C LYS A 18 9.75 0.75 2.90
N TYR A 19 10.24 0.17 3.99
CA TYR A 19 11.57 -0.38 4.07
C TYR A 19 11.49 -1.89 4.35
N PHE A 20 12.22 -2.68 3.58
CA PHE A 20 12.33 -4.13 3.82
C PHE A 20 13.71 -4.48 4.38
N PRO A 21 13.81 -5.42 5.33
CA PRO A 21 15.09 -5.84 5.87
C PRO A 21 15.92 -6.57 4.81
N ILE A 22 17.23 -6.35 4.83
CA ILE A 22 18.21 -7.12 4.07
C ILE A 22 18.80 -8.15 5.02
N GLU A 23 18.41 -9.41 4.85
CA GLU A 23 18.92 -10.54 5.62
C GLU A 23 20.11 -11.18 4.90
N LYS A 24 21.18 -11.50 5.63
CA LYS A 24 22.38 -12.17 5.08
C LYS A 24 22.85 -13.33 5.97
N GLY A 25 23.49 -14.31 5.31
CA GLY A 25 24.11 -15.48 5.92
C GLY A 25 23.12 -16.60 6.30
N PHE A 26 23.66 -17.74 6.73
CA PHE A 26 22.89 -18.94 7.11
C PHE A 26 21.91 -18.69 8.28
N TRP A 27 22.17 -17.68 9.10
CA TRP A 27 21.39 -17.31 10.28
C TRP A 27 20.47 -16.11 10.03
N LYS A 28 20.29 -15.68 8.77
CA LYS A 28 19.40 -14.58 8.35
C LYS A 28 19.52 -13.32 9.22
N LYS A 29 20.74 -12.89 9.52
CA LYS A 29 20.95 -11.67 10.32
C LYS A 29 20.53 -10.46 9.48
N ILE A 30 19.74 -9.56 10.07
CA ILE A 30 19.40 -8.27 9.47
C ILE A 30 20.66 -7.42 9.41
N THR A 31 21.04 -7.01 8.20
CA THR A 31 22.26 -6.21 7.94
C THR A 31 21.95 -4.78 7.48
N GLY A 32 20.70 -4.49 7.19
CA GLY A 32 20.25 -3.17 6.79
C GLY A 32 18.79 -3.21 6.37
N TYR A 33 18.29 -2.06 5.93
CA TYR A 33 16.94 -1.91 5.40
C TYR A 33 17.02 -1.21 4.05
N ILE A 34 16.45 -1.82 3.02
CA ILE A 34 16.30 -1.20 1.71
C ILE A 34 14.98 -0.43 1.65
N LYS A 35 15.04 0.81 1.19
CA LYS A 35 13.84 1.59 0.87
C LYS A 35 13.22 1.00 -0.40
N ALA A 36 12.09 0.33 -0.22
CA ALA A 36 11.39 -0.37 -1.28
C ALA A 36 10.28 0.48 -1.91
N VAL A 37 9.67 1.35 -1.12
CA VAL A 37 8.70 2.33 -1.59
C VAL A 37 9.03 3.68 -0.96
N ASP A 38 9.00 4.73 -1.76
CA ASP A 38 9.12 6.10 -1.29
C ASP A 38 8.06 6.98 -1.92
N ASN A 39 7.38 7.76 -1.07
CA ASN A 39 6.38 8.75 -1.45
C ASN A 39 5.26 8.22 -2.37
N LEU A 40 4.78 6.99 -2.16
CA LEU A 40 3.68 6.42 -2.95
C LEU A 40 2.33 6.91 -2.44
N ASN A 41 1.49 7.42 -3.35
CA ASN A 41 0.10 7.79 -3.09
C ASN A 41 -0.83 6.79 -3.77
N PHE A 42 -1.77 6.20 -3.03
CA PHE A 42 -2.79 5.32 -3.59
C PHE A 42 -4.06 5.34 -2.76
N TYR A 43 -5.14 4.82 -3.33
CA TYR A 43 -6.41 4.67 -2.66
C TYR A 43 -7.08 3.36 -3.05
N ILE A 44 -7.93 2.85 -2.17
CA ILE A 44 -8.79 1.69 -2.40
C ILE A 44 -10.22 2.22 -2.58
N ARG A 45 -10.89 1.80 -3.65
CA ARG A 45 -12.32 2.05 -3.87
C ARG A 45 -13.14 0.87 -3.38
N ASP A 46 -14.38 1.14 -3.00
CA ASP A 46 -15.34 0.08 -2.72
C ASP A 46 -15.50 -0.82 -3.97
N MET A 47 -15.54 -2.13 -3.76
CA MET A 47 -15.62 -3.12 -4.84
C MET A 47 -17.06 -3.33 -5.32
N LEU A 48 -18.05 -2.82 -4.57
CA LEU A 48 -19.45 -2.76 -4.98
C LEU A 48 -19.71 -1.80 -6.17
N ASP A 49 -18.65 -1.19 -6.68
CA ASP A 49 -18.60 -0.26 -7.81
C ASP A 49 -18.19 -0.96 -9.13
N GLY A 50 -18.36 -2.28 -9.21
CA GLY A 50 -18.25 -3.05 -10.48
C GLY A 50 -19.41 -2.73 -11.44
N PRO A 51 -19.27 -3.03 -12.76
CA PRO A 51 -20.34 -2.76 -13.73
C PRO A 51 -21.68 -3.42 -13.35
#